data_AF-A0A8T2TIP2-F1
#
_entry.id   AF-A0A8T2TIP2-F1
#
_cell.length_a   1.000
_cell.length_b   1.000
_cell.length_c   1.000
_cell.angle_alpha   90.00
_cell.angle_beta   90.00
_cell.angle_gamma   90.00
#
_symmetry.space_group_name_H-M   'P 1'
#
loop_
_entity.id
_entity.type
_entity.pdbx_description
1 polymer ?
#
loop_
_entity_poly.entity_id
_entity_poly.type
_entity_poly.pdbx_seq_one_letter_code
_entity_poly.pdbx_strand_id
1 'polypeptide(L)'
;MPALAKAAWVAVVPTAFLMALTPGAAAIGNVDCRKVRQYFVPCAGYLFSRSAANPSVACCTSLRRLNAQSKGPVRQGVCECLKSNAASLSGLYQNHATSLSSKCGISLKTAVSFNTDCRKA
;
A
#
# COMPACT_ATOMS: atom_id res chain seq x y z
N MET A 1 6.45 33.43 -22.15
CA MET A 1 5.65 34.20 -23.14
C MET A 1 6.26 33.85 -24.49
N PRO A 2 5.56 33.23 -25.46
CA PRO A 2 4.20 33.51 -25.95
C PRO A 2 3.29 32.25 -25.86
N ALA A 3 2.00 32.21 -26.17
CA ALA A 3 0.94 33.20 -26.43
C ALA A 3 -0.39 32.48 -26.13
N LEU A 4 -1.34 33.20 -25.53
CA LEU A 4 -2.75 32.83 -25.49
C LEU A 4 -3.34 32.95 -26.91
N ALA A 5 -4.10 31.95 -27.38
CA ALA A 5 -5.13 32.21 -28.39
C ALA A 5 -6.19 31.10 -28.48
N LYS A 6 -7.44 31.53 -28.21
CA LYS A 6 -8.74 31.06 -28.72
C LYS A 6 -9.37 29.82 -28.07
N ALA A 7 -10.28 30.13 -27.15
CA ALA A 7 -11.37 29.28 -26.72
C ALA A 7 -12.44 29.10 -27.81
N ALA A 8 -13.33 28.15 -27.55
CA ALA A 8 -14.47 27.67 -28.33
C ALA A 8 -14.08 26.72 -29.46
N TRP A 9 -14.46 25.45 -29.34
CA TRP A 9 -15.75 24.92 -29.79
C TRP A 9 -16.13 23.76 -28.87
N VAL A 10 -17.33 23.83 -28.26
CA VAL A 10 -17.92 22.75 -27.47
C VAL A 10 -18.48 21.73 -28.45
N ALA A 11 -17.69 20.70 -28.76
CA ALA A 11 -18.20 19.48 -29.36
C ALA A 11 -18.35 18.44 -28.25
N VAL A 12 -19.59 18.22 -27.83
CA VAL A 12 -19.99 17.15 -26.92
C VAL A 12 -19.65 15.82 -27.59
N VAL A 13 -18.53 15.22 -27.21
CA VAL A 13 -18.19 13.84 -27.54
C VAL A 13 -18.43 13.01 -26.26
N PRO A 14 -19.35 12.03 -26.30
CA PRO A 14 -19.67 11.24 -25.13
C PRO A 14 -18.53 10.27 -24.82
N THR A 15 -18.23 10.12 -23.54
CA THR A 15 -17.48 8.98 -22.95
C THR A 15 -16.05 8.76 -23.45
N ALA A 16 -15.18 9.76 -23.29
CA ALA A 16 -13.78 9.48 -23.01
C ALA A 16 -13.65 9.17 -21.51
N PHE A 17 -13.66 7.88 -21.20
CA PHE A 17 -13.14 7.26 -19.99
C PHE A 17 -12.26 8.23 -19.18
N LEU A 18 -12.72 8.58 -17.97
CA LEU A 18 -11.93 9.23 -16.92
C LEU A 18 -10.74 8.33 -16.57
N MET A 19 -9.75 8.32 -17.43
CA MET A 19 -8.43 7.78 -17.17
C MET A 19 -7.62 8.84 -16.43
N ALA A 20 -8.17 9.31 -15.31
CA ALA A 20 -7.37 9.78 -14.19
C ALA A 20 -6.75 8.55 -13.50
N LEU A 21 -6.10 7.68 -14.28
CA LEU A 21 -4.99 6.88 -13.77
C LEU A 21 -3.80 7.82 -13.81
N THR A 22 -3.75 8.80 -12.91
CA THR A 22 -2.44 9.18 -12.38
C THR A 22 -1.93 7.90 -11.75
N PRO A 23 -0.88 7.25 -12.30
CA PRO A 23 -0.17 6.28 -11.51
C PRO A 23 0.53 7.14 -10.48
N GLY A 24 -0.13 7.37 -9.34
CA GLY A 24 0.56 7.55 -8.07
C GLY A 24 1.30 6.25 -7.75
N ALA A 25 2.23 5.87 -8.63
CA ALA A 25 3.34 5.01 -8.31
C ALA A 25 4.30 5.94 -7.58
N ALA A 26 4.06 6.13 -6.28
CA ALA A 26 5.11 6.54 -5.39
C ALA A 26 6.13 5.39 -5.43
N ALA A 27 7.02 5.39 -6.42
CA ALA A 27 8.15 4.48 -6.43
C ALA A 27 9.14 5.06 -5.43
N ILE A 28 9.21 4.45 -4.26
CA ILE A 28 10.12 4.88 -3.20
C ILE A 28 11.31 3.92 -3.25
N GLY A 29 12.48 4.41 -3.67
CA GLY A 29 13.70 3.60 -3.71
C GLY A 29 13.55 2.31 -4.52
N ASN A 30 13.10 2.40 -5.76
CA ASN A 30 12.98 1.28 -6.72
C ASN A 30 11.86 0.27 -6.39
N VAL A 31 11.10 0.51 -5.32
CA VAL A 31 9.98 -0.35 -4.89
C VAL A 31 8.67 0.19 -5.44
N ASP A 32 7.90 -0.66 -6.12
CA ASP A 32 6.56 -0.33 -6.58
C ASP A 32 5.53 -0.56 -5.45
N CYS A 33 5.09 0.53 -4.81
CA CYS A 33 4.08 0.48 -3.75
C CYS A 33 2.74 -0.12 -4.20
N ARG A 34 2.42 -0.12 -5.49
CA ARG A 34 1.22 -0.79 -6.01
C ARG A 34 1.34 -2.30 -5.84
N LYS A 35 2.50 -2.87 -6.15
CA LYS A 35 2.78 -4.30 -5.93
C LYS A 35 2.80 -4.64 -4.44
N VAL A 36 3.40 -3.78 -3.62
CA VAL A 36 3.40 -3.96 -2.15
C VAL A 36 1.97 -4.05 -1.62
N ARG A 37 1.08 -3.14 -2.03
CA ARG A 37 -0.33 -3.16 -1.63
C ARG A 37 -1.06 -4.45 -2.00
N GLN A 38 -0.76 -5.04 -3.17
CA GLN A 38 -1.43 -6.27 -3.62
C GLN A 38 -1.22 -7.43 -2.64
N TYR A 39 -0.11 -7.47 -1.90
CA TYR A 39 0.12 -8.46 -0.85
C TYR A 39 -0.81 -8.31 0.36
N PHE A 40 -1.40 -7.12 0.58
CA PHE A 40 -2.29 -6.82 1.71
C PHE A 40 -3.78 -6.91 1.36
N VAL A 41 -4.14 -7.00 0.08
CA VAL A 41 -5.54 -7.23 -0.36
C VAL A 41 -6.20 -8.41 0.37
N PRO A 42 -5.59 -9.61 0.47
CA PRO A 42 -6.20 -10.73 1.21
C PRO A 42 -6.27 -10.51 2.73
N CYS A 43 -5.61 -9.47 3.26
CA CYS A 43 -5.62 -9.09 4.67
C CYS A 43 -6.71 -8.08 5.00
N ALA A 44 -7.39 -7.49 4.01
CA ALA A 44 -8.39 -6.45 4.22
C ALA A 44 -9.50 -6.89 5.20
N GLY A 45 -10.00 -8.13 5.06
CA GLY A 45 -11.02 -8.67 5.96
C GLY A 45 -10.57 -8.77 7.43
N TYR A 46 -9.27 -8.80 7.72
CA TYR A 46 -8.73 -8.75 9.07
C TYR A 46 -8.44 -7.32 9.53
N LEU A 47 -7.94 -6.47 8.63
CA LEU A 47 -7.53 -5.09 8.93
C LEU A 47 -8.71 -4.13 9.12
N PHE A 48 -9.82 -4.37 8.44
CA PHE A 48 -11.02 -3.52 8.45
C PHE A 48 -12.22 -4.14 9.18
N SER A 49 -12.05 -5.31 9.81
CA SER A 49 -13.11 -5.95 10.58
C SER A 49 -12.82 -5.86 12.07
N ARG A 50 -13.78 -5.32 12.82
CA ARG A 50 -13.71 -5.18 14.27
C ARG A 50 -13.64 -6.52 15.02
N SER A 51 -14.23 -7.56 14.43
CA SER A 51 -14.40 -8.87 15.07
C SER A 51 -13.49 -9.95 14.50
N ALA A 52 -12.56 -9.60 13.60
CA ALA A 52 -11.68 -10.60 13.01
C ALA A 52 -10.63 -11.08 14.04
N ALA A 53 -10.78 -12.32 14.50
CA ALA A 53 -9.88 -12.90 15.50
C ALA A 53 -8.48 -13.20 14.93
N ASN A 54 -8.40 -13.69 13.69
CA ASN A 54 -7.15 -14.09 13.05
C ASN A 54 -7.11 -13.70 11.56
N PRO A 55 -5.93 -13.39 11.01
CA PRO A 55 -5.74 -13.21 9.58
C PRO A 55 -5.99 -14.50 8.80
N SER A 56 -6.43 -14.35 7.55
CA SER A 56 -6.61 -15.50 6.66
C SER A 56 -5.28 -16.16 6.31
N VAL A 57 -5.31 -17.46 6.00
CA VAL A 57 -4.12 -18.19 5.52
C VAL A 57 -3.55 -17.53 4.26
N ALA A 58 -4.41 -17.04 3.36
CA ALA A 58 -4.03 -16.30 2.17
C ALA A 58 -3.30 -14.99 2.50
N CYS A 59 -3.76 -14.25 3.51
CA CYS A 59 -3.10 -13.06 4.00
C CYS A 59 -1.68 -13.37 4.49
N CYS A 60 -1.54 -14.32 5.42
CA CYS A 60 -0.24 -14.66 5.97
C CYS A 60 0.74 -15.21 4.93
N THR A 61 0.25 -15.99 3.97
CA THR A 61 1.07 -16.50 2.86
C THR A 61 1.59 -15.35 1.99
N SER A 62 0.74 -14.37 1.69
CA SER A 62 1.09 -13.20 0.88
C SER A 62 2.12 -12.32 1.60
N LEU A 63 1.93 -12.07 2.89
CA LEU A 63 2.88 -11.31 3.71
C LEU A 63 4.22 -12.02 3.87
N ARG A 64 4.21 -13.35 3.98
CA ARG A 64 5.45 -14.13 4.05
C ARG A 64 6.24 -14.04 2.74
N ARG A 65 5.56 -14.04 1.59
CA ARG A 65 6.18 -13.81 0.28
C ARG A 65 6.77 -12.40 0.18
N LEU A 66 6.02 -11.37 0.60
CA LEU A 66 6.52 -10.00 0.64
C LEU A 66 7.76 -9.90 1.53
N ASN A 67 7.73 -10.49 2.74
CA ASN A 67 8.89 -10.50 3.64
C ASN A 67 10.10 -11.23 3.05
N ALA A 68 9.89 -12.34 2.34
CA ALA A 68 10.97 -13.04 1.64
C ALA A 68 11.60 -12.20 0.52
N GLN A 69 10.81 -11.35 -0.14
CA GLN A 69 11.27 -10.42 -1.18
C GLN A 69 11.85 -9.11 -0.60
N SER A 70 11.49 -8.75 0.63
CA SER A 70 11.90 -7.51 1.29
C SER A 70 13.20 -7.71 2.08
N LYS A 71 14.33 -7.81 1.36
CA LYS A 71 15.67 -7.95 1.95
C LYS A 71 16.59 -6.78 1.58
N GLY A 72 17.50 -6.43 2.48
CA GLY A 72 18.47 -5.34 2.26
C GLY A 72 17.79 -3.99 2.00
N PRO A 73 18.25 -3.19 1.01
CA PRO A 73 17.74 -1.84 0.77
C PRO A 73 16.27 -1.79 0.31
N VAL A 74 15.76 -2.88 -0.26
CA VAL A 74 14.34 -3.01 -0.68
C VAL A 74 13.38 -2.86 0.51
N ARG A 75 13.84 -3.24 1.70
CA ARG A 75 13.03 -3.24 2.92
C ARG A 75 12.58 -1.84 3.33
N GLN A 76 13.43 -0.83 3.11
CA GLN A 76 13.11 0.57 3.38
C GLN A 76 12.00 1.07 2.45
N GLY A 77 12.11 0.82 1.14
CA GLY A 77 11.07 1.19 0.18
C GLY A 77 9.73 0.53 0.48
N VAL A 78 9.72 -0.76 0.85
CA VAL A 78 8.50 -1.47 1.27
C VAL A 78 7.89 -0.85 2.54
N CYS A 79 8.73 -0.50 3.52
CA CYS A 79 8.25 0.15 4.74
C CYS A 79 7.62 1.52 4.45
N GLU A 80 8.29 2.36 3.66
CA GLU A 80 7.78 3.69 3.31
C GLU A 80 6.48 3.60 2.51
N CYS A 81 6.38 2.64 1.59
CA CYS A 81 5.11 2.32 0.92
C CYS A 81 3.99 2.05 1.93
N LEU A 82 4.27 1.26 2.97
CA LEU A 82 3.26 0.88 3.94
C LEU A 82 2.88 2.02 4.87
N LYS A 83 3.83 2.87 5.27
CA LYS A 83 3.57 4.07 6.03
C LYS A 83 2.65 5.04 5.28
N SER A 84 2.97 5.34 4.01
CA SER A 84 2.12 6.20 3.17
C SER A 84 0.73 5.60 2.94
N ASN A 85 0.64 4.28 2.77
CA ASN A 85 -0.65 3.61 2.60
C ASN A 85 -1.46 3.61 3.90
N ALA A 86 -0.86 3.36 5.05
CA ALA A 86 -1.56 3.41 6.34
C ALA A 86 -2.20 4.77 6.58
N ALA A 87 -1.46 5.85 6.30
CA ALA A 87 -1.95 7.21 6.41
C ALA A 87 -3.14 7.50 5.48
N SER A 88 -3.25 6.75 4.38
CA SER A 88 -4.34 6.89 3.39
C SER A 88 -5.55 5.97 3.67
N LEU A 89 -5.42 5.00 4.57
CA LEU A 89 -6.45 4.00 4.84
C LEU A 89 -7.32 4.41 6.04
N SER A 90 -8.38 5.15 5.76
CA SER A 90 -9.42 5.46 6.74
C SER A 90 -10.17 4.18 7.15
N GLY A 91 -10.38 3.99 8.47
CA GLY A 91 -11.13 2.83 9.00
C GLY A 91 -10.29 1.57 9.27
N LEU A 92 -8.97 1.65 9.15
CA LEU A 92 -8.08 0.56 9.53
C LEU A 92 -8.00 0.42 11.06
N TYR A 93 -8.21 -0.79 11.57
CA TYR A 93 -8.05 -1.08 12.99
C TYR A 93 -6.56 -1.23 13.33
N GLN A 94 -5.97 -0.23 13.97
CA GLN A 94 -4.54 -0.21 14.29
C GLN A 94 -4.09 -1.45 15.09
N ASN A 95 -4.91 -1.94 16.02
CA ASN A 95 -4.62 -3.16 16.80
C ASN A 95 -4.48 -4.41 15.91
N HIS A 96 -5.25 -4.47 14.82
CA HIS A 96 -5.15 -5.57 13.86
C HIS A 96 -3.87 -5.40 13.02
N ALA A 97 -3.58 -4.19 12.54
CA ALA A 97 -2.34 -3.90 11.83
C ALA A 97 -1.06 -4.22 12.64
N THR A 98 -1.03 -3.89 13.94
CA THR A 98 0.13 -4.16 14.79
C THR A 98 0.28 -5.64 15.14
N SER A 99 -0.82 -6.38 15.33
CA SER A 99 -0.74 -7.81 15.66
C SER A 99 -0.63 -8.74 14.44
N LEU A 100 -0.86 -8.23 13.23
CA LEU A 100 -0.87 -9.01 11.99
C LEU A 100 0.40 -9.85 11.79
N SER A 101 1.56 -9.22 11.97
CA SER A 101 2.87 -9.87 11.79
C SER A 101 3.07 -11.00 12.80
N SER A 102 2.73 -10.77 14.06
CA SER A 102 2.81 -11.77 15.14
C SER A 102 1.86 -12.93 14.87
N LYS A 103 0.60 -12.65 14.46
CA LYS A 103 -0.38 -13.68 14.15
C LYS A 103 -0.05 -14.51 12.90
N CYS A 104 0.67 -13.94 11.94
CA CYS A 104 1.17 -14.68 10.79
C CYS A 104 2.49 -15.42 11.05
N GLY A 105 3.04 -15.32 12.27
CA GLY A 105 4.32 -15.93 12.63
C GLY A 105 5.49 -15.41 11.79
N ILE A 106 5.44 -14.14 11.39
CA ILE A 106 6.48 -13.51 10.56
C ILE A 106 7.36 -12.66 11.48
N SER A 107 8.55 -13.16 11.78
CA SER A 107 9.60 -12.38 12.47
C SER A 107 10.20 -11.37 11.49
N LEU A 108 9.53 -10.25 11.31
CA LEU A 108 10.10 -9.08 10.66
C LEU A 108 11.14 -8.51 11.64
N LYS A 109 12.42 -8.81 11.42
CA LYS A 109 13.58 -8.29 12.20
C LYS A 109 13.64 -6.77 12.37
N THR A 110 12.75 -6.06 11.70
CA THR A 110 12.58 -4.63 11.71
C THR A 110 11.15 -4.41 11.31
N ALA A 111 10.35 -3.89 12.23
CA ALA A 111 8.91 -3.87 12.10
C ALA A 111 8.53 -3.05 10.86
N VAL A 112 8.14 -3.76 9.81
CA VAL A 112 7.31 -3.23 8.74
C VAL A 112 5.90 -3.11 9.33
N SER A 113 5.78 -2.25 10.35
CA SER A 113 4.50 -1.83 10.89
C SER A 113 4.08 -0.63 10.07
N PHE A 114 2.79 -0.55 9.81
CA PHE A 114 2.14 0.59 9.17
C PHE A 114 2.46 1.94 9.84
N ASN A 115 3.02 1.94 11.05
CA ASN A 115 3.41 3.14 11.81
C ASN A 115 4.87 3.14 12.32
N THR A 116 5.75 2.25 11.85
CA THR A 116 7.15 2.21 12.34
C THR A 116 8.07 3.13 11.54
N ASP A 117 9.11 3.66 12.19
CA ASP A 117 10.19 4.38 11.54
C ASP A 117 11.00 3.49 10.58
N CYS A 118 10.74 3.66 9.29
CA CYS A 118 11.37 2.93 8.19
C CYS A 118 12.89 3.14 8.07
N ARG A 119 13.45 4.14 8.75
CA ARG A 119 14.90 4.40 8.83
C ARG A 119 15.64 3.41 9.71
N LYS A 120 14.93 2.74 10.62
CA LYS A 120 15.49 1.65 11.42
C LYS A 120 15.18 0.29 10.81
N ALA A 121 14.52 0.23 9.65
CA ALA A 121 13.94 -0.98 9.07
C ALA A 121 14.88 -1.78 8.15
#